data_AF-A0A9J5ZMM3-F1
#
_entry.id   AF-A0A9J5ZMM3-F1
#
_cell.length_a   1.000
_cell.length_b   1.000
_cell.length_c   1.000
_cell.angle_alpha   90.00
_cell.angle_beta   90.00
_cell.angle_gamma   90.00
#
_symmetry.space_group_name_H-M   'P 1'
#
loop_
_entity.id
_entity.type
_entity.pdbx_description
1 polymer ?
#
loop_
_entity_poly.entity_id
_entity_poly.type
_entity_poly.pdbx_seq_one_letter_code
_entity_poly.pdbx_strand_id
1 'polypeptide(L)' 'MTTVVVLYHDSESARNVKKYVIHLVNDLDIGIHDLNNLDSGSYLLIPMSMQPFGVLIIGE' A
#
# COMPACT_ATOMS: atom_id res chain seq x y z
N MET A 1 -15.81 6.42 0.91
CA MET A 1 -14.68 5.65 1.48
C MET A 1 -13.71 5.41 0.34
N THR A 2 -12.54 6.03 0.39
CA THR A 2 -11.51 5.93 -0.64
C THR A 2 -10.36 5.13 -0.05
N THR A 3 -9.82 4.15 -0.76
CA THR A 3 -8.64 3.41 -0.29
C THR A 3 -7.40 3.88 -1.02
N VAL A 4 -6.33 4.18 -0.30
CA VAL A 4 -5.01 4.46 -0.87
C VAL A 4 -4.03 3.39 -0.41
N VAL A 5 -3.17 2.94 -1.30
CA VAL A 5 -2.09 2.00 -0.98
C VAL A 5 -0.76 2.68 -1.28
N VAL A 6 0.13 2.68 -0.30
CA VAL A 6 1.39 3.44 -0.33
C VAL A 6 2.55 2.45 -0.23
N LEU A 7 3.47 2.53 -1.18
CA LEU A 7 4.78 1.88 -1.12
C LEU A 7 5.77 2.89 -0.53
N TYR A 8 6.46 2.52 0.54
CA TYR A 8 7.41 3.38 1.23
C TYR A 8 8.69 2.61 1.60
N HIS A 9 9.78 3.33 1.83
CA HIS A 9 11.01 2.78 2.39
C HIS A 9 11.10 3.18 3.85
N ASP A 10 11.47 2.25 4.72
CA ASP A 10 11.81 2.57 6.09
C ASP A 10 13.30 2.90 6.26
N SER A 11 13.68 3.21 7.50
CA SER A 11 15.06 3.51 7.87
C SER A 11 16.01 2.31 7.74
N GLU A 12 15.49 1.09 7.65
CA GLU A 12 16.27 -0.14 7.50
C GLU A 12 16.48 -0.51 6.03
N SER A 13 16.13 0.40 5.10
CA SER A 13 16.18 0.19 3.66
C SER A 13 15.27 -0.94 3.16
N ALA A 14 14.31 -1.37 3.99
CA ALA A 14 13.27 -2.29 3.57
C ALA A 14 12.13 -1.52 2.88
N ARG A 15 11.56 -2.12 1.83
CA ARG A 15 10.35 -1.58 1.20
C ARG A 15 9.11 -2.17 1.86
N ASN A 16 8.10 -1.36 2.07
CA ASN A 16 6.88 -1.73 2.76
C ASN A 16 5.67 -1.18 2.02
N VAL A 17 4.53 -1.86 2.13
CA VAL A 17 3.24 -1.39 1.62
C VAL A 17 2.25 -1.21 2.76
N LYS A 18 1.59 -0.06 2.78
CA LYS A 18 0.56 0.29 3.74
C LYS A 18 -0.73 0.70 3.06
N LYS A 19 -1.85 0.15 3.54
CA LYS A 19 -3.19 0.51 3.10
C LYS A 19 -3.82 1.53 4.06
N TYR A 20 -4.41 2.57 3.49
CA TYR A 20 -5.16 3.60 4.22
C TYR A 20 -6.59 3.65 3.70
N VAL A 21 -7.54 3.78 4.63
CA VAL A 21 -8.94 4.04 4.32
C VAL A 21 -9.23 5.51 4.64
N ILE A 22 -9.61 6.27 3.63
CA ILE A 22 -9.88 7.69 3.72
C ILE A 22 -11.39 7.91 3.74
N HIS A 23 -11.86 8.55 4.81
CA HIS A 23 -13.19 9.11 4.91
C HIS A 23 -13.07 10.61 4.66
N LEU A 24 -13.75 11.16 3.66
CA LEU A 24 -13.59 12.57 3.28
C LEU A 24 -14.22 13.55 4.28
N VAL A 25 -14.93 13.04 5.29
CA VAL A 25 -15.74 13.83 6.22
C VAL A 25 -15.15 13.86 7.63
N ASN A 26 -14.30 12.89 7.98
CA ASN A 26 -13.59 12.80 9.25
C ASN A 26 -12.15 12.36 8.94
N ASP A 27 -11.17 12.95 9.63
CA ASP A 27 -9.75 12.67 9.47
C ASP A 27 -9.43 11.18 9.26
N LEU A 28 -8.40 10.94 8.45
CA LEU A 28 -7.91 9.65 7.95
C LEU A 28 -8.06 8.51 8.99
N ASP A 29 -9.08 7.67 8.86
CA ASP A 29 -9.28 6.51 9.73
C ASP A 29 -8.29 5.40 9.32
N ILE A 30 -7.23 5.22 10.13
CA ILE A 30 -6.11 4.34 9.78
C ILE A 30 -6.50 2.87 10.04
N GLY A 31 -7.19 2.25 9.08
CA GLY A 31 -7.31 0.79 9.01
C GLY A 31 -6.00 0.17 8.55
N ILE A 32 -5.16 -0.29 9.49
CA ILE A 32 -3.81 -0.79 9.22
C ILE A 32 -3.87 -2.24 8.68
N HIS A 33 -3.65 -2.38 7.38
CA HIS A 33 -3.07 -3.61 6.83
C HIS A 33 -1.70 -3.27 6.28
N ASP A 34 -0.67 -3.77 6.97
CA ASP A 34 0.73 -3.58 6.63
C ASP A 34 1.27 -4.86 6.00
N LEU A 35 1.92 -4.72 4.84
CA LEU A 35 2.77 -5.74 4.25
C LEU A 35 4.20 -5.22 4.29
N ASN A 36 5.02 -5.82 5.15
CA ASN A 36 6.37 -5.35 5.42
C ASN A 36 7.41 -6.25 4.75
N ASN A 37 8.64 -5.74 4.64
CA ASN A 37 9.81 -6.46 4.13
C ASN A 37 9.67 -6.96 2.69
N LEU A 38 9.17 -6.10 1.80
CA LEU A 38 9.21 -6.34 0.37
C LEU A 38 10.65 -6.28 -0.16
N ASP A 39 10.85 -6.88 -1.33
CA ASP A 39 12.11 -6.81 -2.06
C ASP A 39 12.52 -5.35 -2.31
N SER A 40 13.81 -5.05 -2.15
CA SER A 40 14.39 -3.71 -2.29
C SER A 40 14.23 -3.09 -3.69
N GLY A 41 14.00 -3.93 -4.71
CA GLY A 41 13.66 -3.54 -6.07
C GLY A 41 12.18 -3.20 -6.27
N SER A 42 11.28 -3.40 -5.31
CA SER A 42 9.83 -3.18 -5.49
C SER A 42 9.47 -1.71 -5.76
N TYR A 43 9.12 -1.29 -6.98
CA TYR A 43 8.97 0.14 -7.33
C TYR A 43 7.60 0.57 -7.85
N LEU A 44 6.72 -0.36 -8.22
CA LEU A 44 5.45 -0.02 -8.85
C LEU A 44 4.27 -0.73 -8.18
N LEU A 45 3.19 0.03 -7.98
CA LEU A 45 1.89 -0.45 -7.51
C LEU A 45 0.87 -0.33 -8.63
N ILE A 46 0.17 -1.41 -8.95
CA ILE A 46 -0.92 -1.43 -9.91
C ILE A 46 -2.23 -1.79 -9.20
N PRO A 47 -3.19 -0.85 -9.08
CA PRO A 47 -4.50 -1.17 -8.54
C PRO A 47 -5.28 -2.03 -9.55
N MET A 48 -5.78 -3.17 -9.09
CA MET A 48 -6.53 -4.08 -9.93
C MET A 48 -8.03 -3.73 -9.89
N SER A 49 -8.68 -3.68 -11.04
CA SER A 49 -10.06 -3.17 -11.19
C SER A 49 -11.16 -4.20 -10.89
N MET A 50 -10.83 -5.49 -10.77
CA MET A 50 -11.81 -6.56 -10.51
C MET A 50 -11.57 -7.23 -9.16
N GLN A 51 -12.64 -7.51 -8.41
CA GLN A 51 -12.54 -8.35 -7.21
C GLN A 51 -12.27 -9.81 -7.60
N PRO A 52 -11.49 -10.56 -6.79
CA PRO A 52 -11.00 -10.21 -5.45
C PRO A 52 -9.63 -9.50 -5.45
N PHE A 53 -9.18 -8.97 -6.58
CA PHE A 53 -7.79 -8.53 -6.71
C PHE A 53 -7.51 -7.25 -5.90
N GLY A 54 -6.42 -7.28 -5.13
CA GLY A 54 -5.91 -6.16 -4.34
C GLY A 54 -4.99 -5.26 -5.18
N VAL A 55 -3.76 -5.09 -4.73
CA VAL A 55 -2.73 -4.34 -5.46
C VAL A 55 -1.63 -5.29 -5.92
N LEU A 56 -1.26 -5.20 -7.19
CA LEU A 56 -0.06 -5.88 -7.71
C LEU A 56 1.17 -5.02 -7.40
N ILE A 57 2.19 -5.63 -6.81
CA ILE A 57 3.47 -5.01 -6.51
C ILE A 57 4.49 -5.58 -7.49
N ILE A 58 5.18 -4.70 -8.23
CA ILE A 58 6.21 -5.07 -9.19
C ILE A 58 7.56 -4.57 -8.68
N GLY A 59 8.54 -5.47 -8.65
CA GLY A 59 9.94 -5.19 -8.35
C GLY A 59 10.88 -5.62 -9.47
N GLU A 60 12.17 -5.40 -9.24
CA GLU A 60 13.27 -5.88 -10.08
C GLU A 60 13.36 -7.42 -10.07
#